data_AF-A0A9D3VNI2-F1
#
_entry.id   AF-A0A9D3VNI2-F1
#
_cell.length_a   1.000
_cell.length_b   1.000
_cell.length_c   1.000
_cell.angle_alpha   90.00
_cell.angle_beta   90.00
_cell.angle_gamma   90.00
#
_symmetry.space_group_name_H-M   'P 1'
#
loop_
_entity.id
_entity.type
_entity.pdbx_description
1 polymer ?
#
loop_
_entity_poly.entity_id
_entity_poly.type
_entity_poly.pdbx_seq_one_letter_code
_entity_poly.pdbx_strand_id
1 'polypeptide(L)'
;MGFSFWLARFRSCSNKSASSNAFRDSFYHYKSQLNTCQKNLPSTIAEKTNGHAFSWSSCLLPLAFAVSAGSLTFQSHNNHPSLCEPSNLDSRKVTIGGKASTEFVVKGTHKEVPQELIDELKAICQDNMTLDYDERFYHGKPQNSFHKAVNIPDVVVFPRSEEEVSQIVKSCNKHKVPIVPYGGATSIEGHTLSPNGGICIDMTLMKRVKALHIRDMDVVVEPGIGWMELNEYLEPYGLFFPLDPGPGATIGGMCATRCSGSLAVRYGTMRDNVISLKVVLADGDIVKTASRARKSAAGYDLTRLMIGSEGTLGVVTEVTLRLQKVPEHSVVAMCNFPTIKDAADVAIDTMLSGIQVSRVELLDEVQVRAVNIANGKNLPEVPTLMFEFIGTEAYSHEQTQIVQRIVSEHNGSDFVFAEDPEAKKELWKIRKEALWACFAMEPNFEAMISDVCVPLSNLAELISRSKQELDASSLVCTVIAHAGDGNFHTVILFDPNEEENWREAERLNQFMVYTALSMEGTCTGEHGVGTGKMKYLEKELGIEALQTMKRIKTALDPNNIMNPGKLIPPHVCF
;
A
#
# COMPACT_ATOMS: atom_id res chain seq x y z
N MET A 1 -24.06 22.80 -32.76
CA MET A 1 -24.57 23.95 -31.99
C MET A 1 -25.26 23.42 -30.75
N GLY A 2 -24.77 23.80 -29.57
CA GLY A 2 -25.32 23.35 -28.28
C GLY A 2 -24.24 22.86 -27.30
N PHE A 3 -23.21 23.66 -27.03
CA PHE A 3 -22.26 23.43 -25.92
C PHE A 3 -21.71 24.80 -25.47
N SER A 4 -22.38 25.45 -24.51
CA SER A 4 -21.91 26.73 -23.93
C SER A 4 -22.37 27.01 -22.50
N PHE A 5 -22.94 26.04 -21.76
CA PHE A 5 -23.60 26.35 -20.48
C PHE A 5 -22.97 25.78 -19.20
N TRP A 6 -21.82 25.11 -19.26
CA TRP A 6 -21.20 24.56 -18.04
C TRP A 6 -19.84 25.18 -17.67
N LEU A 7 -19.07 25.71 -18.63
CA LEU A 7 -17.71 26.25 -18.39
C LEU A 7 -17.65 27.75 -18.09
N ALA A 8 -18.78 28.47 -18.04
CA ALA A 8 -18.79 29.91 -17.82
C ALA A 8 -18.61 30.36 -16.35
N ARG A 9 -18.39 29.43 -15.40
CA ARG A 9 -18.31 29.78 -13.96
C ARG A 9 -16.93 29.74 -13.33
N PHE A 10 -15.87 29.44 -14.07
CA PHE A 10 -14.50 29.35 -13.53
C PHE A 10 -13.46 30.26 -14.20
N ARG A 11 -13.87 31.40 -14.78
CA ARG A 11 -12.91 32.40 -15.29
C ARG A 11 -13.14 33.78 -14.69
N SER A 12 -12.13 34.23 -13.92
CA SER A 12 -11.77 35.61 -13.59
C SER A 12 -12.73 36.43 -12.72
N CYS A 13 -12.28 36.78 -11.51
CA CYS A 13 -12.63 38.06 -10.88
C CYS A 13 -11.44 38.63 -10.10
N SER A 14 -10.61 39.42 -10.79
CA SER A 14 -9.74 40.42 -10.17
C SER A 14 -10.48 41.76 -10.05
N ASN A 15 -10.46 42.35 -8.85
CA ASN A 15 -10.76 43.75 -8.50
C ASN A 15 -12.14 44.34 -8.83
N LYS A 16 -12.92 44.61 -7.77
CA LYS A 16 -13.39 45.97 -7.42
C LYS A 16 -13.98 46.01 -6.01
N SER A 17 -13.50 46.99 -5.25
CA SER A 17 -13.98 47.44 -3.94
C SER A 17 -15.38 48.07 -4.02
N ALA A 18 -16.25 47.80 -3.03
CA ALA A 18 -16.92 48.82 -2.21
C ALA A 18 -17.94 48.18 -1.25
N SER A 19 -17.71 48.42 0.05
CA SER A 19 -18.68 48.64 1.13
C SER A 19 -19.88 47.69 1.31
N SER A 20 -19.84 46.92 2.40
CA SER A 20 -20.93 46.98 3.39
C SER A 20 -20.43 46.52 4.77
N ASN A 21 -20.62 47.41 5.74
CA ASN A 21 -20.44 47.17 7.18
C ASN A 21 -21.54 46.23 7.68
N ALA A 22 -21.18 45.16 8.38
CA ALA A 22 -21.87 44.65 9.57
C ALA A 22 -21.11 43.43 10.11
N PHE A 23 -21.13 43.25 11.43
CA PHE A 23 -20.52 42.14 12.20
C PHE A 23 -19.03 42.28 12.55
N ARG A 24 -18.76 43.32 13.35
CA ARG A 24 -17.71 43.32 14.37
C ARG A 24 -18.43 43.28 15.71
N ASP A 25 -18.26 42.20 16.46
CA ASP A 25 -18.17 42.16 17.93
C ASP A 25 -18.39 40.73 18.43
N SER A 26 -17.28 40.04 18.68
CA SER A 26 -17.07 39.13 19.82
C SER A 26 -15.85 38.28 19.46
N PHE A 27 -14.70 38.55 20.08
CA PHE A 27 -13.60 37.60 20.36
C PHE A 27 -12.42 38.40 20.95
N TYR A 28 -12.62 38.92 22.16
CA TYR A 28 -11.54 39.31 23.07
C TYR A 28 -11.46 38.25 24.16
N HIS A 29 -10.48 37.35 24.07
CA HIS A 29 -9.79 36.70 25.19
C HIS A 29 -8.97 35.52 24.66
N TYR A 30 -7.67 35.74 24.39
CA TYR A 30 -6.54 34.86 24.71
C TYR A 30 -5.28 35.36 23.97
N LYS A 31 -4.59 36.35 24.55
CA LYS A 31 -3.22 36.71 24.16
C LYS A 31 -2.55 37.50 25.28
N SER A 32 -2.18 36.81 26.36
CA SER A 32 -1.13 37.28 27.27
C SER A 32 -0.53 36.10 28.00
N GLN A 33 0.63 35.62 27.53
CA GLN A 33 1.71 35.05 28.34
C GLN A 33 2.74 34.47 27.37
N LEU A 34 3.78 35.27 27.08
CA LEU A 34 5.10 34.84 26.65
C LEU A 34 5.90 36.14 26.39
N ASN A 35 6.36 36.77 27.48
CA ASN A 35 7.47 37.71 27.49
C ASN A 35 7.80 38.09 28.93
N THR A 36 8.56 37.24 29.62
CA THR A 36 9.43 37.62 30.75
C THR A 36 10.21 36.40 31.23
N CYS A 37 11.44 36.22 30.75
CA CYS A 37 12.53 35.63 31.55
C CYS A 37 13.87 35.76 30.79
N GLN A 38 14.51 36.91 30.92
CA GLN A 38 15.95 37.05 30.73
C GLN A 38 16.45 38.20 31.60
N LYS A 39 17.17 37.86 32.68
CA LYS A 39 18.36 38.55 33.21
C LYS A 39 18.70 37.97 34.58
N ASN A 40 19.87 37.34 34.69
CA ASN A 40 20.88 37.58 35.73
C ASN A 40 22.03 36.58 35.55
N LEU A 41 23.16 37.06 35.04
CA LEU A 41 24.49 36.45 35.25
C LEU A 41 25.50 37.59 35.45
N PRO A 42 26.38 37.53 36.46
CA PRO A 42 27.51 38.44 36.58
C PRO A 42 28.75 37.92 35.85
N SER A 43 29.50 38.89 35.34
CA SER A 43 30.81 38.87 34.68
C SER A 43 31.97 38.39 35.55
N THR A 44 33.02 37.82 34.93
CA THR A 44 34.44 38.18 35.16
C THR A 44 35.42 37.45 34.20
N ILE A 45 36.17 38.24 33.38
CA ILE A 45 37.67 38.25 33.19
C ILE A 45 38.33 36.94 32.66
N ALA A 46 39.25 36.86 31.67
CA ALA A 46 40.05 37.80 30.87
C ALA A 46 40.64 37.09 29.62
N GLU A 47 40.93 37.91 28.60
CA GLU A 47 42.05 37.90 27.63
C GLU A 47 42.94 36.66 27.43
N LYS A 48 43.07 36.23 26.16
CA LYS A 48 44.28 36.53 25.37
C LYS A 48 44.09 36.24 23.88
N THR A 49 44.39 37.26 23.10
CA THR A 49 44.60 37.26 21.65
C THR A 49 45.89 36.53 21.29
N ASN A 50 45.88 35.82 20.15
CA ASN A 50 46.91 35.95 19.11
C ASN A 50 46.46 35.20 17.85
N GLY A 51 46.44 35.93 16.74
CA GLY A 51 46.17 35.38 15.42
C GLY A 51 47.43 34.74 14.83
N HIS A 52 47.20 33.87 13.85
CA HIS A 52 48.07 33.74 12.67
C HIS A 52 47.21 33.24 11.50
N ALA A 53 47.29 33.99 10.40
CA ALA A 53 46.73 33.65 9.11
C ALA A 53 47.72 32.78 8.30
N PHE A 54 47.18 32.22 7.22
CA PHE A 54 47.82 31.49 6.10
C PHE A 54 48.17 30.01 6.33
N SER A 55 47.51 29.11 5.58
CA SER A 55 47.94 28.75 4.22
C SER A 55 47.09 27.60 3.67
N TRP A 56 46.53 27.77 2.47
CA TRP A 56 46.00 26.68 1.65
C TRP A 56 47.14 25.81 1.14
N SER A 57 47.02 24.48 1.21
CA SER A 57 47.55 23.54 0.20
C SER A 57 47.16 22.09 0.53
N SER A 58 46.84 21.35 -0.54
CA SER A 58 46.94 19.88 -0.67
C SER A 58 45.70 19.05 -0.29
N CYS A 59 44.76 18.94 -1.24
CA CYS A 59 43.92 17.74 -1.38
C CYS A 59 44.80 16.55 -1.79
N LEU A 60 44.89 15.54 -0.93
CA LEU A 60 45.39 14.21 -1.28
C LEU A 60 44.18 13.27 -1.37
N LEU A 61 43.85 12.85 -2.59
CA LEU A 61 42.94 11.73 -2.88
C LEU A 61 43.73 10.43 -2.76
N PRO A 62 43.33 9.46 -1.91
CA PRO A 62 43.88 8.12 -2.01
C PRO A 62 43.09 7.31 -3.04
N LEU A 63 43.77 6.97 -4.14
CA LEU A 63 43.38 5.90 -5.07
C LEU A 63 43.51 4.56 -4.35
N ALA A 64 42.38 3.91 -4.07
CA ALA A 64 42.35 2.53 -3.60
C ALA A 64 42.35 1.57 -4.80
N PHE A 65 43.45 0.84 -4.98
CA PHE A 65 43.54 -0.31 -5.88
C PHE A 65 42.87 -1.52 -5.20
N ALA A 66 41.77 -2.01 -5.76
CA ALA A 66 41.19 -3.30 -5.40
C ALA A 66 41.87 -4.42 -6.20
N VAL A 67 42.65 -5.26 -5.51
CA VAL A 67 43.22 -6.49 -6.04
C VAL A 67 42.19 -7.60 -5.89
N SER A 68 41.71 -8.16 -6.99
CA SER A 68 40.84 -9.34 -6.99
C SER A 68 41.69 -10.61 -6.81
N ALA A 69 41.57 -11.24 -5.64
CA ALA A 69 42.08 -12.58 -5.41
C ALA A 69 40.99 -13.60 -5.79
N GLY A 70 41.18 -14.26 -6.93
CA GLY A 70 40.37 -15.42 -7.33
C GLY A 70 40.64 -16.60 -6.40
N SER A 71 39.57 -17.15 -5.82
CA SER A 71 39.63 -18.40 -5.05
C SER A 71 38.76 -19.44 -5.76
N LEU A 72 39.43 -20.47 -6.29
CA LEU A 72 38.82 -21.71 -6.78
C LEU A 72 38.26 -22.48 -5.58
N THR A 73 36.94 -22.69 -5.54
CA THR A 73 36.29 -23.59 -4.59
C THR A 73 36.03 -24.94 -5.25
N PHE A 74 36.74 -25.96 -4.77
CA PHE A 74 36.42 -27.37 -5.02
C PHE A 74 35.18 -27.74 -4.20
N GLN A 75 34.10 -28.16 -4.87
CA GLN A 75 32.93 -28.75 -4.22
C GLN A 75 33.20 -30.23 -3.91
N SER A 76 33.22 -30.56 -2.63
CA SER A 76 33.16 -31.93 -2.14
C SER A 76 31.69 -32.31 -1.90
N HIS A 77 31.19 -33.30 -2.62
CA HIS A 77 29.86 -33.89 -2.38
C HIS A 77 29.85 -34.62 -1.03
N ASN A 78 29.09 -34.10 -0.06
CA ASN A 78 28.65 -34.87 1.10
C ASN A 78 27.14 -35.07 1.02
N ASN A 79 26.74 -36.34 0.88
CA ASN A 79 25.37 -36.82 0.91
C ASN A 79 24.78 -36.63 2.32
N HIS A 80 23.78 -35.76 2.46
CA HIS A 80 22.79 -35.84 3.52
C HIS A 80 21.47 -36.34 2.94
N PRO A 81 20.76 -37.27 3.61
CA PRO A 81 19.50 -37.79 3.10
C PRO A 81 18.42 -36.70 3.16
N SER A 82 17.81 -36.37 2.03
CA SER A 82 16.64 -35.49 1.96
C SER A 82 15.47 -36.19 2.63
N LEU A 83 14.94 -35.63 3.71
CA LEU A 83 13.69 -36.09 4.32
C LEU A 83 12.52 -35.53 3.50
N CYS A 84 12.25 -36.19 2.38
CA CYS A 84 11.04 -36.00 1.58
C CYS A 84 10.18 -37.26 1.76
N GLU A 85 9.17 -37.22 2.63
CA GLU A 85 7.97 -38.03 2.42
C GLU A 85 6.91 -37.11 1.79
N PRO A 86 6.64 -37.22 0.48
CA PRO A 86 5.45 -36.61 -0.08
C PRO A 86 4.23 -37.39 0.44
N SER A 87 3.28 -36.69 1.04
CA SER A 87 1.92 -37.19 1.16
C SER A 87 1.43 -37.53 -0.26
N ASN A 88 1.15 -38.81 -0.51
CA ASN A 88 0.65 -39.36 -1.77
C ASN A 88 -0.38 -38.43 -2.44
N LEU A 89 0.08 -37.67 -3.44
CA LEU A 89 -0.74 -37.04 -4.46
C LEU A 89 -0.28 -37.65 -5.77
N ASP A 90 -1.05 -38.65 -6.21
CA ASP A 90 -0.82 -39.43 -7.40
C ASP A 90 -0.82 -38.52 -8.63
N SER A 91 0.38 -38.18 -9.11
CA SER A 91 0.59 -37.33 -10.28
C SER A 91 0.41 -38.18 -11.55
N ARG A 92 -0.81 -38.60 -11.88
CA ARG A 92 -1.17 -39.21 -13.18
C ARG A 92 -2.69 -39.26 -13.39
N LYS A 93 -3.28 -38.11 -13.75
CA LYS A 93 -4.40 -37.98 -14.70
C LYS A 93 -4.84 -36.51 -14.79
N VAL A 94 -4.40 -35.84 -15.85
CA VAL A 94 -5.10 -34.65 -16.35
C VAL A 94 -6.47 -35.14 -16.82
N THR A 95 -7.52 -34.80 -16.07
CA THR A 95 -8.90 -35.01 -16.50
C THR A 95 -9.54 -33.63 -16.57
N ILE A 96 -9.79 -33.20 -17.80
CA ILE A 96 -10.46 -31.96 -18.16
C ILE A 96 -11.97 -32.15 -17.90
N GLY A 97 -12.56 -31.28 -17.08
CA GLY A 97 -14.01 -31.04 -16.99
C GLY A 97 -14.78 -31.88 -15.96
N GLY A 98 -15.37 -31.20 -14.97
CA GLY A 98 -16.38 -31.76 -14.05
C GLY A 98 -16.87 -30.71 -13.05
N LYS A 99 -18.20 -30.53 -12.96
CA LYS A 99 -18.94 -29.49 -12.22
C LYS A 99 -18.43 -29.28 -10.78
N ALA A 100 -18.24 -28.00 -10.43
CA ALA A 100 -17.58 -27.43 -9.23
C ALA A 100 -16.05 -27.39 -9.32
N SER A 101 -15.52 -26.40 -10.04
CA SER A 101 -14.09 -26.09 -10.10
C SER A 101 -13.55 -25.73 -8.72
N THR A 102 -12.81 -26.67 -8.12
CA THR A 102 -12.15 -26.53 -6.81
C THR A 102 -10.80 -25.80 -6.88
N GLU A 103 -10.45 -25.23 -8.04
CA GLU A 103 -9.20 -24.48 -8.26
C GLU A 103 -9.16 -23.14 -7.52
N PHE A 104 -10.33 -22.61 -7.11
CA PHE A 104 -10.45 -21.27 -6.48
C PHE A 104 -10.42 -21.32 -4.96
N VAL A 105 -10.47 -22.52 -4.40
CA VAL A 105 -10.52 -22.74 -2.97
C VAL A 105 -9.11 -23.01 -2.49
N VAL A 106 -8.57 -22.10 -1.69
CA VAL A 106 -7.27 -22.29 -1.04
C VAL A 106 -7.38 -23.54 -0.17
N LYS A 107 -6.62 -24.56 -0.55
CA LYS A 107 -6.55 -25.84 0.16
C LYS A 107 -5.79 -25.66 1.45
N GLY A 108 -6.24 -26.34 2.49
CA GLY A 108 -5.50 -26.48 3.74
C GLY A 108 -6.04 -27.62 4.58
N THR A 109 -5.30 -27.95 5.63
CA THR A 109 -5.64 -29.02 6.56
C THR A 109 -6.16 -28.40 7.85
N HIS A 110 -7.41 -28.71 8.20
CA HIS A 110 -7.96 -28.31 9.49
C HIS A 110 -7.56 -29.31 10.57
N LYS A 111 -7.07 -28.79 11.70
CA LYS A 111 -6.89 -29.57 12.93
C LYS A 111 -7.69 -28.88 14.02
N GLU A 112 -8.44 -29.66 14.78
CA GLU A 112 -9.23 -29.13 15.88
C GLU A 112 -8.34 -28.42 16.91
N VAL A 113 -8.77 -27.23 17.33
CA VAL A 113 -8.07 -26.44 18.33
C VAL A 113 -8.20 -27.09 19.71
N PRO A 114 -7.09 -27.37 20.43
CA PRO A 114 -7.16 -27.98 21.75
C PRO A 114 -7.96 -27.12 22.74
N GLN A 115 -8.80 -27.75 23.56
CA GLN A 115 -9.57 -27.06 24.61
C GLN A 115 -8.67 -26.27 25.58
N GLU A 116 -7.48 -26.81 25.90
CA GLU A 116 -6.48 -26.13 26.72
C GLU A 116 -6.08 -24.77 26.14
N LEU A 117 -5.90 -24.67 24.81
CA LEU A 117 -5.60 -23.40 24.16
C LEU A 117 -6.79 -22.44 24.25
N ILE A 118 -8.02 -22.92 24.08
CA ILE A 118 -9.22 -22.08 24.22
C ILE A 118 -9.30 -21.49 25.65
N ASP A 119 -9.02 -22.30 26.67
CA ASP A 119 -9.03 -21.87 28.06
C ASP A 119 -7.91 -20.86 28.36
N GLU A 120 -6.70 -21.07 27.81
CA GLU A 120 -5.59 -20.10 27.88
C GLU A 120 -5.95 -18.77 27.21
N LEU A 121 -6.51 -18.80 26.00
CA LEU A 121 -6.94 -17.60 25.28
C LEU A 121 -8.04 -16.85 26.04
N LYS A 122 -8.97 -17.57 26.67
CA LYS A 122 -10.00 -16.97 27.52
C LYS A 122 -9.42 -16.30 28.76
N ALA A 123 -8.36 -16.87 29.35
CA ALA A 123 -7.68 -16.24 30.48
C ALA A 123 -6.94 -14.95 30.06
N ILE A 124 -6.34 -14.93 28.86
CA ILE A 124 -5.62 -13.77 28.31
C ILE A 124 -6.59 -12.67 27.88
N CYS A 125 -7.55 -12.99 27.01
CA CYS A 125 -8.41 -12.03 26.33
C CYS A 125 -9.69 -11.68 27.11
N GLN A 126 -10.06 -12.53 28.08
CA GLN A 126 -11.33 -12.43 28.82
C GLN A 126 -12.52 -12.39 27.85
N ASP A 127 -13.33 -11.33 27.90
CA ASP A 127 -14.49 -11.14 27.02
C ASP A 127 -14.09 -10.70 25.60
N ASN A 128 -12.82 -10.41 25.32
CA ASN A 128 -12.33 -10.02 23.99
C ASN A 128 -11.92 -11.24 23.14
N MET A 129 -12.71 -12.32 23.18
CA MET A 129 -12.62 -13.45 22.24
C MET A 129 -14.01 -13.94 21.87
N THR A 130 -14.12 -14.62 20.73
CA THR A 130 -15.39 -15.20 20.25
C THR A 130 -15.19 -16.51 19.51
N LEU A 131 -16.18 -17.38 19.69
CA LEU A 131 -16.36 -18.65 18.97
C LEU A 131 -17.62 -18.62 18.09
N ASP A 132 -18.30 -17.48 18.03
CA ASP A 132 -19.50 -17.29 17.23
C ASP A 132 -19.23 -17.61 15.75
N TYR A 133 -20.17 -18.28 15.10
CA TYR A 133 -19.97 -18.72 13.72
C TYR A 133 -19.95 -17.54 12.74
N ASP A 134 -20.87 -16.59 12.87
CA ASP A 134 -21.00 -15.49 11.93
C ASP A 134 -19.79 -14.57 12.00
N GLU A 135 -19.30 -14.30 13.22
CA GLU A 135 -18.09 -13.50 13.43
C GLU A 135 -16.83 -14.17 12.86
N ARG A 136 -16.68 -15.48 13.08
CA ARG A 136 -15.57 -16.26 12.49
C ARG A 136 -15.67 -16.33 10.98
N PHE A 137 -16.89 -16.49 10.44
CA PHE A 137 -17.14 -16.50 9.02
C PHE A 137 -16.77 -15.15 8.38
N TYR A 138 -17.15 -14.04 9.00
CA TYR A 138 -16.76 -12.70 8.57
C TYR A 138 -15.25 -12.51 8.54
N HIS A 139 -14.54 -12.95 9.60
CA HIS A 139 -13.07 -12.88 9.67
C HIS A 139 -12.36 -13.84 8.70
N GLY A 140 -12.98 -14.97 8.35
CA GLY A 140 -12.46 -15.93 7.38
C GLY A 140 -12.78 -15.61 5.92
N LYS A 141 -13.75 -14.73 5.66
CA LYS A 141 -14.17 -14.33 4.33
C LYS A 141 -13.58 -12.96 3.97
N PRO A 142 -12.73 -12.85 2.93
CA PRO A 142 -12.27 -11.57 2.42
C PRO A 142 -13.46 -10.72 1.95
N GLN A 143 -13.45 -9.43 2.27
CA GLN A 143 -14.56 -8.54 1.97
C GLN A 143 -14.48 -7.97 0.54
N ASN A 144 -13.26 -7.77 0.03
CA ASN A 144 -12.99 -7.16 -1.28
C ASN A 144 -12.19 -8.11 -2.20
N SER A 145 -12.39 -9.42 -2.06
CA SER A 145 -11.68 -10.42 -2.87
C SER A 145 -12.60 -11.57 -3.26
N PHE A 146 -12.38 -12.12 -4.45
CA PHE A 146 -13.04 -13.34 -4.93
C PHE A 146 -12.41 -14.62 -4.35
N HIS A 147 -11.24 -14.54 -3.72
CA HIS A 147 -10.54 -15.69 -3.14
C HIS A 147 -11.35 -16.31 -1.99
N LYS A 148 -11.42 -17.65 -1.98
CA LYS A 148 -12.16 -18.44 -0.98
C LYS A 148 -11.23 -19.48 -0.35
N ALA A 149 -11.45 -19.84 0.90
CA ALA A 149 -10.74 -20.93 1.57
C ALA A 149 -11.71 -22.03 2.02
N VAL A 150 -11.20 -23.25 2.17
CA VAL A 150 -11.98 -24.38 2.67
C VAL A 150 -12.41 -24.21 4.14
N ASN A 151 -11.68 -23.41 4.90
CA ASN A 151 -11.82 -23.25 6.34
C ASN A 151 -11.94 -21.77 6.72
N ILE A 152 -12.56 -21.53 7.87
CA ILE A 152 -12.61 -20.24 8.58
C ILE A 152 -11.81 -20.35 9.89
N PRO A 153 -11.46 -19.24 10.55
CA PRO A 153 -10.87 -19.29 11.90
C PRO A 153 -11.73 -20.12 12.87
N ASP A 154 -11.06 -20.80 13.79
CA ASP A 154 -11.69 -21.51 14.89
C ASP A 154 -12.05 -20.56 16.03
N VAL A 155 -11.25 -19.50 16.21
CA VAL A 155 -11.41 -18.48 17.24
C VAL A 155 -11.01 -17.12 16.67
N VAL A 156 -11.72 -16.06 17.06
CA VAL A 156 -11.25 -14.68 16.88
C VAL A 156 -10.93 -14.08 18.25
N VAL A 157 -9.77 -13.44 18.38
CA VAL A 157 -9.34 -12.73 19.59
C VAL A 157 -9.05 -11.27 19.27
N PHE A 158 -9.36 -10.38 20.20
CA PHE A 158 -9.22 -8.93 20.05
C PHE A 158 -8.32 -8.35 21.16
N PRO A 159 -6.99 -8.51 21.06
CA PRO A 159 -6.07 -8.01 22.09
C PRO A 159 -6.12 -6.48 22.23
N ARG A 160 -5.77 -5.99 23.42
CA ARG A 160 -5.74 -4.55 23.77
C ARG A 160 -4.34 -4.04 24.15
N SER A 161 -3.37 -4.94 24.17
CA SER A 161 -1.99 -4.67 24.57
C SER A 161 -0.98 -5.54 23.80
N GLU A 162 0.26 -5.08 23.74
CA GLU A 162 1.38 -5.82 23.14
C GLU A 162 1.68 -7.10 23.94
N GLU A 163 1.47 -7.04 25.26
CA GLU A 163 1.64 -8.15 26.17
C GLU A 163 0.62 -9.27 25.93
N GLU A 164 -0.66 -8.94 25.70
CA GLU A 164 -1.69 -9.91 25.33
C GLU A 164 -1.34 -10.60 24.00
N VAL A 165 -0.90 -9.84 22.98
CA VAL A 165 -0.46 -10.40 21.70
C VAL A 165 0.69 -11.39 21.91
N SER A 166 1.70 -11.03 22.70
CA SER A 166 2.83 -11.91 23.05
C SER A 166 2.35 -13.22 23.70
N GLN A 167 1.41 -13.14 24.63
CA GLN A 167 0.85 -14.30 25.33
C GLN A 167 0.03 -15.20 24.39
N ILE A 168 -0.85 -14.62 23.57
CA ILE A 168 -1.63 -15.34 22.56
C ILE A 168 -0.71 -16.11 21.63
N VAL A 169 0.33 -15.46 21.11
CA VAL A 169 1.29 -16.07 20.19
C VAL A 169 2.06 -17.20 20.85
N LYS A 170 2.52 -17.03 22.10
CA LYS A 170 3.18 -18.10 22.87
C LYS A 170 2.29 -19.32 23.04
N SER A 171 1.04 -19.13 23.41
CA SER A 171 0.06 -20.21 23.55
C SER A 171 -0.19 -20.92 22.21
N CYS A 172 -0.39 -20.18 21.12
CA CYS A 172 -0.56 -20.79 19.80
C CYS A 172 0.69 -21.58 19.37
N ASN A 173 1.89 -21.06 19.63
CA ASN A 173 3.15 -21.73 19.31
C ASN A 173 3.36 -23.02 20.13
N LYS A 174 3.04 -22.99 21.44
CA LYS A 174 3.04 -24.17 22.33
C LYS A 174 2.18 -25.28 21.75
N HIS A 175 0.99 -24.94 21.25
CA HIS A 175 0.01 -25.88 20.72
C HIS A 175 0.14 -26.12 19.21
N LYS A 176 1.08 -25.45 18.53
CA LYS A 176 1.30 -25.51 17.07
C LYS A 176 0.02 -25.19 16.26
N VAL A 177 -0.74 -24.22 16.74
CA VAL A 177 -1.98 -23.76 16.10
C VAL A 177 -1.69 -22.53 15.23
N PRO A 178 -2.10 -22.52 13.96
CA PRO A 178 -1.93 -21.37 13.07
C PRO A 178 -2.57 -20.08 13.59
N ILE A 179 -1.96 -18.96 13.23
CA ILE A 179 -2.41 -17.61 13.49
C ILE A 179 -2.60 -16.87 12.16
N VAL A 180 -3.66 -16.07 12.05
CA VAL A 180 -3.86 -15.10 10.98
C VAL A 180 -4.01 -13.71 11.60
N PRO A 181 -3.02 -12.82 11.45
CA PRO A 181 -3.16 -11.43 11.89
C PRO A 181 -4.18 -10.70 11.03
N TYR A 182 -5.01 -9.88 11.67
CA TYR A 182 -6.15 -9.22 11.05
C TYR A 182 -6.21 -7.74 11.46
N GLY A 183 -6.74 -6.91 10.56
CA GLY A 183 -6.85 -5.47 10.74
C GLY A 183 -8.09 -4.95 10.03
N GLY A 184 -7.94 -3.98 9.13
CA GLY A 184 -9.09 -3.38 8.43
C GLY A 184 -9.83 -4.28 7.42
N ALA A 185 -9.37 -5.51 7.19
CA ALA A 185 -9.97 -6.48 6.25
C ALA A 185 -10.09 -6.02 4.78
N THR A 186 -9.34 -4.99 4.37
CA THR A 186 -9.49 -4.36 3.05
C THR A 186 -8.62 -4.98 1.95
N SER A 187 -7.70 -5.88 2.30
CA SER A 187 -6.76 -6.50 1.36
C SER A 187 -7.46 -7.43 0.35
N ILE A 188 -6.89 -7.58 -0.85
CA ILE A 188 -7.59 -8.22 -1.98
C ILE A 188 -6.96 -9.52 -2.52
N GLU A 189 -5.79 -9.93 -2.04
CA GLU A 189 -5.11 -11.17 -2.48
C GLU A 189 -5.27 -12.38 -1.53
N GLY A 190 -6.35 -12.38 -0.72
CA GLY A 190 -6.64 -13.49 0.19
C GLY A 190 -5.72 -13.56 1.42
N HIS A 191 -5.19 -12.43 1.88
CA HIS A 191 -4.28 -12.35 3.04
C HIS A 191 -4.91 -12.86 4.35
N THR A 192 -6.21 -12.61 4.54
CA THR A 192 -6.98 -12.93 5.75
C THR A 192 -7.57 -14.34 5.74
N LEU A 193 -7.37 -15.11 4.66
CA LEU A 193 -7.90 -16.47 4.58
C LEU A 193 -7.25 -17.38 5.63
N SER A 194 -8.03 -18.27 6.22
CA SER A 194 -7.56 -19.25 7.20
C SER A 194 -7.64 -20.67 6.64
N PRO A 195 -6.82 -21.04 5.63
CA PRO A 195 -6.95 -22.34 4.98
C PRO A 195 -6.73 -23.52 5.92
N ASN A 196 -6.06 -23.32 7.06
CA ASN A 196 -5.81 -24.34 8.08
C ASN A 196 -6.63 -24.13 9.37
N GLY A 197 -7.64 -23.24 9.36
CA GLY A 197 -8.31 -22.79 10.58
C GLY A 197 -7.37 -21.99 11.48
N GLY A 198 -7.46 -22.21 12.79
CA GLY A 198 -6.62 -21.58 13.80
C GLY A 198 -7.20 -20.28 14.38
N ILE A 199 -6.32 -19.40 14.84
CA ILE A 199 -6.70 -18.19 15.58
C ILE A 199 -6.57 -16.96 14.69
N CYS A 200 -7.65 -16.20 14.54
CA CYS A 200 -7.59 -14.87 13.97
C CYS A 200 -7.28 -13.86 15.09
N ILE A 201 -6.20 -13.08 14.95
CA ILE A 201 -5.86 -12.02 15.89
C ILE A 201 -6.26 -10.68 15.27
N ASP A 202 -7.41 -10.15 15.69
CA ASP A 202 -7.90 -8.86 15.23
C ASP A 202 -7.32 -7.71 16.07
N MET A 203 -6.50 -6.90 15.41
CA MET A 203 -5.78 -5.79 15.99
C MET A 203 -6.62 -4.50 16.14
N THR A 204 -7.88 -4.49 15.70
CA THR A 204 -8.74 -3.29 15.64
C THR A 204 -8.97 -2.60 17.00
N LEU A 205 -8.80 -3.31 18.12
CA LEU A 205 -8.91 -2.72 19.46
C LEU A 205 -7.62 -2.01 19.93
N MET A 206 -6.47 -2.27 19.30
CA MET A 206 -5.20 -1.58 19.54
C MET A 206 -5.09 -0.35 18.62
N LYS A 207 -5.78 0.74 18.96
CA LYS A 207 -5.92 1.92 18.09
C LYS A 207 -5.46 3.25 18.70
N ARG A 208 -4.67 3.23 19.76
CA ARG A 208 -4.22 4.46 20.43
C ARG A 208 -3.09 5.16 19.66
N VAL A 209 -3.14 6.50 19.63
CA VAL A 209 -1.95 7.32 19.37
C VAL A 209 -1.13 7.39 20.66
N LYS A 210 0.05 6.76 20.67
CA LYS A 210 0.90 6.64 21.86
C LYS A 210 1.76 7.86 22.11
N ALA A 211 2.23 8.52 21.04
CA ALA A 211 3.00 9.75 21.12
C ALA A 211 2.95 10.52 19.79
N LEU A 212 2.86 11.85 19.85
CA LEU A 212 3.02 12.74 18.70
C LEU A 212 4.18 13.71 18.95
N HIS A 213 5.14 13.72 18.03
CA HIS A 213 6.33 14.58 18.10
C HIS A 213 6.26 15.64 17.01
N ILE A 214 5.52 16.72 17.27
CA ILE A 214 5.20 17.75 16.26
C ILE A 214 6.46 18.33 15.61
N ARG A 215 7.50 18.61 16.40
CA ARG A 215 8.77 19.21 15.92
C ARG A 215 9.63 18.22 15.13
N ASP A 216 9.52 16.93 15.43
CA ASP A 216 10.25 15.87 14.74
C ASP A 216 9.46 15.31 13.54
N MET A 217 8.20 15.73 13.40
CA MET A 217 7.24 15.29 12.39
C MET A 217 7.11 13.77 12.34
N ASP A 218 6.95 13.14 13.51
CA ASP A 218 6.70 11.71 13.62
C ASP A 218 5.64 11.40 14.68
N VAL A 219 5.00 10.23 14.56
CA VAL A 219 3.97 9.74 15.46
C VAL A 219 4.21 8.27 15.77
N VAL A 220 3.93 7.86 17.01
CA VAL A 220 3.92 6.46 17.46
C VAL A 220 2.47 6.07 17.68
N VAL A 221 2.00 5.03 16.98
CA VAL A 221 0.62 4.57 17.01
C VAL A 221 0.54 3.06 17.18
N GLU A 222 -0.60 2.60 17.67
CA GLU A 222 -0.97 1.19 17.64
C GLU A 222 -1.51 0.78 16.25
N PRO A 223 -1.38 -0.49 15.86
CA PRO A 223 -1.60 -0.95 14.48
C PRO A 223 -3.05 -0.88 14.00
N GLY A 224 -4.01 -0.92 14.92
CA GLY A 224 -5.44 -0.95 14.61
C GLY A 224 -6.04 0.42 14.25
N ILE A 225 -5.30 1.52 14.42
CA ILE A 225 -5.78 2.84 14.01
C ILE A 225 -5.94 2.92 12.49
N GLY A 226 -7.05 3.48 12.03
CA GLY A 226 -7.28 3.75 10.61
C GLY A 226 -6.44 4.93 10.13
N TRP A 227 -5.97 4.91 8.88
CA TRP A 227 -5.16 6.02 8.35
C TRP A 227 -5.95 7.35 8.27
N MET A 228 -7.26 7.28 8.00
CA MET A 228 -8.14 8.45 8.00
C MET A 228 -8.33 9.01 9.41
N GLU A 229 -8.60 8.15 10.40
CA GLU A 229 -8.69 8.52 11.82
C GLU A 229 -7.38 9.17 12.31
N LEU A 230 -6.23 8.62 11.90
CA LEU A 230 -4.93 9.23 12.19
C LEU A 230 -4.81 10.62 11.57
N ASN A 231 -5.20 10.82 10.31
CA ASN A 231 -5.13 12.13 9.66
C ASN A 231 -6.09 13.16 10.29
N GLU A 232 -7.29 12.75 10.69
CA GLU A 232 -8.21 13.60 11.48
C GLU A 232 -7.58 14.04 12.80
N TYR A 233 -6.89 13.12 13.50
CA TYR A 233 -6.15 13.45 14.72
C TYR A 233 -4.98 14.44 14.49
N LEU A 234 -4.32 14.36 13.34
CA LEU A 234 -3.14 15.17 13.00
C LEU A 234 -3.47 16.57 12.46
N GLU A 235 -4.68 16.76 11.91
CA GLU A 235 -5.12 18.00 11.27
C GLU A 235 -4.89 19.27 12.12
N PRO A 236 -5.23 19.31 13.44
CA PRO A 236 -5.02 20.51 14.26
C PRO A 236 -3.56 20.94 14.41
N TYR A 237 -2.62 20.05 14.11
CA TYR A 237 -1.18 20.31 14.20
C TYR A 237 -0.56 20.71 12.85
N GLY A 238 -1.37 20.80 11.79
CA GLY A 238 -0.93 21.07 10.43
C GLY A 238 0.00 19.98 9.89
N LEU A 239 -0.18 18.74 10.35
CA LEU A 239 0.57 17.56 9.93
C LEU A 239 -0.38 16.53 9.32
N PHE A 240 0.15 15.65 8.48
CA PHE A 240 -0.59 14.51 7.96
C PHE A 240 0.35 13.33 7.67
N PHE A 241 -0.21 12.12 7.69
CA PHE A 241 0.39 10.91 7.15
C PHE A 241 -0.01 10.76 5.67
N PRO A 242 0.95 10.64 4.74
CA PRO A 242 0.69 10.91 3.33
C PRO A 242 0.10 9.76 2.52
N LEU A 243 0.07 8.54 3.03
CA LEU A 243 -0.46 7.40 2.24
C LEU A 243 -1.97 7.31 2.38
N ASP A 244 -2.62 7.08 1.25
CA ASP A 244 -4.06 7.21 1.10
C ASP A 244 -4.69 6.05 0.31
N PRO A 245 -4.54 4.79 0.76
CA PRO A 245 -5.22 3.67 0.14
C PRO A 245 -6.74 3.77 0.28
N GLY A 246 -7.45 2.79 -0.29
CA GLY A 246 -8.89 2.65 -0.10
C GLY A 246 -9.35 2.80 1.38
N PRO A 247 -10.53 3.38 1.63
CA PRO A 247 -11.07 3.54 2.98
C PRO A 247 -11.10 2.22 3.77
N GLY A 248 -10.88 2.30 5.09
CA GLY A 248 -10.97 1.17 6.01
C GLY A 248 -9.63 0.50 6.36
N ALA A 249 -8.54 0.82 5.65
CA ALA A 249 -7.23 0.25 5.98
C ALA A 249 -6.68 0.75 7.33
N THR A 250 -6.14 -0.17 8.13
CA THR A 250 -5.43 0.12 9.38
C THR A 250 -3.93 0.25 9.15
N ILE A 251 -3.23 1.03 9.96
CA ILE A 251 -1.78 1.27 9.83
C ILE A 251 -0.98 -0.04 9.89
N GLY A 252 -1.37 -0.99 10.74
CA GLY A 252 -0.75 -2.31 10.82
C GLY A 252 -0.90 -3.12 9.53
N GLY A 253 -2.12 -3.12 8.95
CA GLY A 253 -2.37 -3.76 7.65
C GLY A 253 -1.54 -3.14 6.54
N MET A 254 -1.46 -1.80 6.51
CA MET A 254 -0.63 -1.07 5.56
C MET A 254 0.86 -1.46 5.68
N CYS A 255 1.38 -1.61 6.90
CA CYS A 255 2.75 -2.10 7.12
C CYS A 255 2.91 -3.52 6.57
N ALA A 256 1.96 -4.41 6.89
CA ALA A 256 2.02 -5.82 6.54
C ALA A 256 2.01 -6.04 5.02
N THR A 257 1.27 -5.22 4.26
CA THR A 257 1.16 -5.35 2.78
C THR A 257 2.12 -4.45 2.01
N ARG A 258 2.96 -3.64 2.68
CA ARG A 258 3.80 -2.61 2.03
C ARG A 258 2.97 -1.67 1.15
N CYS A 259 1.82 -1.25 1.67
CA CYS A 259 0.85 -0.41 0.98
C CYS A 259 1.45 0.89 0.39
N SER A 260 0.89 1.35 -0.73
CA SER A 260 1.11 2.66 -1.34
C SER A 260 -0.19 3.48 -1.41
N GLY A 261 -0.51 4.06 -2.55
CA GLY A 261 -1.59 5.02 -2.77
C GLY A 261 -1.18 6.11 -3.76
N SER A 262 -2.12 6.97 -4.14
CA SER A 262 -1.92 7.99 -5.18
C SER A 262 -0.81 9.01 -4.86
N LEU A 263 -0.52 9.21 -3.58
CA LEU A 263 0.53 10.11 -3.10
C LEU A 263 1.93 9.48 -3.04
N ALA A 264 2.06 8.19 -3.39
CA ALA A 264 3.33 7.46 -3.31
C ALA A 264 4.41 8.01 -4.24
N VAL A 265 4.04 8.50 -5.43
CA VAL A 265 4.96 9.19 -6.36
C VAL A 265 5.72 10.34 -5.68
N ARG A 266 5.10 11.01 -4.70
CA ARG A 266 5.69 12.14 -3.96
C ARG A 266 6.37 11.73 -2.67
N TYR A 267 5.76 10.83 -1.91
CA TYR A 267 6.13 10.55 -0.52
C TYR A 267 6.68 9.14 -0.30
N GLY A 268 6.81 8.34 -1.34
CA GLY A 268 7.17 6.92 -1.26
C GLY A 268 6.03 6.07 -0.68
N THR A 269 6.31 4.82 -0.35
CA THR A 269 5.29 3.86 0.13
C THR A 269 5.36 3.67 1.65
N MET A 270 4.66 2.66 2.19
CA MET A 270 4.85 2.23 3.59
C MET A 270 6.29 1.85 3.89
N ARG A 271 7.04 1.43 2.88
CA ARG A 271 8.49 1.33 2.96
C ARG A 271 9.03 2.69 3.46
N ASP A 272 8.88 3.75 2.70
CA ASP A 272 9.58 5.01 2.99
C ASP A 272 9.07 5.75 4.23
N ASN A 273 7.81 5.52 4.62
CA ASN A 273 7.13 6.26 5.67
C ASN A 273 7.17 5.61 7.07
N VAL A 274 7.59 4.35 7.20
CA VAL A 274 7.80 3.71 8.52
C VAL A 274 9.24 3.94 9.00
N ILE A 275 9.39 4.41 10.23
CA ILE A 275 10.68 4.59 10.91
C ILE A 275 11.07 3.33 11.69
N SER A 276 10.13 2.82 12.50
CA SER A 276 10.35 1.68 13.39
C SER A 276 9.04 0.94 13.62
N LEU A 277 9.15 -0.35 13.89
CA LEU A 277 8.06 -1.22 14.33
C LEU A 277 8.39 -1.81 15.69
N LYS A 278 7.36 -2.17 16.45
CA LYS A 278 7.42 -3.30 17.36
C LYS A 278 6.62 -4.45 16.79
N VAL A 279 7.18 -5.65 16.88
CA VAL A 279 6.58 -6.87 16.34
C VAL A 279 6.72 -8.01 17.35
N VAL A 280 5.64 -8.77 17.53
CA VAL A 280 5.64 -10.03 18.24
C VAL A 280 5.99 -11.16 17.26
N LEU A 281 7.12 -11.84 17.48
CA LEU A 281 7.59 -12.97 16.67
C LEU A 281 6.87 -14.28 17.05
N ALA A 282 7.10 -15.37 16.31
CA ALA A 282 6.38 -16.65 16.52
C ALA A 282 6.63 -17.33 17.87
N ASP A 283 7.74 -17.04 18.53
CA ASP A 283 8.02 -17.43 19.92
C ASP A 283 7.37 -16.50 20.96
N GLY A 284 6.74 -15.42 20.49
CA GLY A 284 6.11 -14.36 21.26
C GLY A 284 7.08 -13.33 21.81
N ASP A 285 8.35 -13.30 21.38
CA ASP A 285 9.26 -12.22 21.74
C ASP A 285 8.85 -10.91 21.07
N ILE A 286 8.96 -9.82 21.83
CA ILE A 286 8.67 -8.47 21.36
C ILE A 286 9.96 -7.83 20.87
N VAL A 287 10.05 -7.60 19.56
CA VAL A 287 11.23 -7.02 18.92
C VAL A 287 10.93 -5.60 18.45
N LYS A 288 11.76 -4.65 18.87
CA LYS A 288 11.80 -3.30 18.31
C LYS A 288 12.80 -3.24 17.18
N THR A 289 12.36 -2.85 15.98
CA THR A 289 13.17 -2.97 14.77
C THR A 289 14.19 -1.85 14.58
N ALA A 290 13.93 -0.64 15.11
CA ALA A 290 14.84 0.50 14.99
C ALA A 290 14.66 1.53 16.13
N SER A 291 15.51 2.54 16.18
CA SER A 291 15.26 3.75 16.96
C SER A 291 14.38 4.74 16.17
N ARG A 292 13.98 5.86 16.78
CA ARG A 292 13.26 6.95 16.09
C ARG A 292 14.15 7.79 15.15
N ALA A 293 15.46 7.53 15.11
CA ALA A 293 16.37 8.28 14.25
C ALA A 293 16.02 8.08 12.77
N ARG A 294 15.98 9.18 11.99
CA ARG A 294 15.64 9.14 10.56
C ARG A 294 16.63 8.37 9.70
N LYS A 295 17.88 8.27 10.18
CA LYS A 295 18.98 7.57 9.53
C LYS A 295 19.69 6.72 10.57
N SER A 296 19.95 5.47 10.25
CA SER A 296 20.74 4.55 11.05
C SER A 296 21.45 3.57 10.12
N ALA A 297 22.67 3.21 10.45
CA ALA A 297 23.43 2.13 9.81
C ALA A 297 23.83 1.06 10.85
N ALA A 298 23.16 1.06 12.01
CA ALA A 298 23.44 0.15 13.10
C ALA A 298 22.74 -1.20 12.87
N GLY A 299 23.48 -2.17 12.31
CA GLY A 299 23.00 -3.54 12.09
C GLY A 299 22.12 -3.71 10.86
N TYR A 300 21.38 -4.82 10.80
CA TYR A 300 20.46 -5.12 9.70
C TYR A 300 19.18 -4.29 9.80
N ASP A 301 18.58 -3.96 8.66
CA ASP A 301 17.31 -3.24 8.61
C ASP A 301 16.12 -4.21 8.84
N LEU A 302 15.85 -4.48 10.11
CA LEU A 302 14.72 -5.33 10.51
C LEU A 302 13.37 -4.68 10.16
N THR A 303 13.29 -3.35 10.12
CA THR A 303 12.05 -2.65 9.75
C THR A 303 11.66 -3.02 8.32
N ARG A 304 12.62 -3.01 7.38
CA ARG A 304 12.39 -3.41 5.98
C ARG A 304 12.06 -4.88 5.82
N LEU A 305 12.57 -5.75 6.70
CA LEU A 305 12.24 -7.17 6.69
C LEU A 305 10.77 -7.42 7.04
N MET A 306 10.22 -6.66 8.00
CA MET A 306 8.83 -6.86 8.46
C MET A 306 7.79 -6.15 7.56
N ILE A 307 8.16 -5.05 6.89
CA ILE A 307 7.24 -4.35 5.97
C ILE A 307 7.05 -5.16 4.68
N GLY A 308 5.80 -5.53 4.39
CA GLY A 308 5.47 -6.43 3.29
C GLY A 308 5.59 -7.91 3.65
N SER A 309 5.75 -8.26 4.93
CA SER A 309 5.79 -9.67 5.34
C SER A 309 4.41 -10.32 5.45
N GLU A 310 3.32 -9.56 5.29
CA GLU A 310 1.94 -10.06 5.27
C GLU A 310 1.56 -10.91 6.50
N GLY A 311 2.11 -10.55 7.67
CA GLY A 311 1.90 -11.29 8.92
C GLY A 311 2.60 -12.66 8.99
N THR A 312 3.39 -13.03 7.98
CA THR A 312 4.09 -14.33 7.94
C THR A 312 5.35 -14.37 8.82
N LEU A 313 5.87 -13.23 9.26
CA LEU A 313 7.05 -13.16 10.13
C LEU A 313 6.74 -12.70 11.56
N GLY A 314 5.49 -12.31 11.85
CA GLY A 314 5.07 -11.84 13.17
C GLY A 314 3.89 -10.87 13.11
N VAL A 315 3.46 -10.41 14.29
CA VAL A 315 2.32 -9.51 14.49
C VAL A 315 2.80 -8.12 14.88
N VAL A 316 2.54 -7.11 14.05
CA VAL A 316 2.90 -5.71 14.33
C VAL A 316 2.04 -5.16 15.47
N THR A 317 2.65 -4.59 16.52
CA THR A 317 1.97 -4.07 17.73
C THR A 317 2.17 -2.58 17.99
N GLU A 318 3.16 -1.96 17.36
CA GLU A 318 3.42 -0.51 17.42
C GLU A 318 4.11 -0.05 16.14
N VAL A 319 3.74 1.13 15.63
CA VAL A 319 4.30 1.71 14.41
C VAL A 319 4.74 3.13 14.68
N THR A 320 5.98 3.45 14.35
CA THR A 320 6.49 4.83 14.30
C THR A 320 6.49 5.31 12.86
N LEU A 321 5.66 6.31 12.55
CA LEU A 321 5.46 6.85 11.20
C LEU A 321 6.10 8.22 11.02
N ARG A 322 6.58 8.48 9.81
CA ARG A 322 6.94 9.80 9.32
C ARG A 322 5.66 10.59 9.00
N LEU A 323 5.63 11.85 9.40
CA LEU A 323 4.59 12.81 9.04
C LEU A 323 5.13 13.87 8.08
N GLN A 324 4.21 14.49 7.36
CA GLN A 324 4.43 15.58 6.42
C GLN A 324 3.66 16.81 6.87
N LYS A 325 4.09 17.99 6.41
CA LYS A 325 3.35 19.24 6.60
C LYS A 325 2.24 19.36 5.56
N VAL A 326 1.04 19.73 6.00
CA VAL A 326 -0.06 20.03 5.08
C VAL A 326 0.39 21.16 4.14
N PRO A 327 0.37 20.97 2.81
CA PRO A 327 0.79 22.00 1.87
C PRO A 327 -0.09 23.25 1.94
N GLU A 328 0.52 24.43 1.79
CA GLU A 328 -0.20 25.71 1.79
C GLU A 328 -1.05 25.89 0.54
N HIS A 329 -0.58 25.40 -0.61
CA HIS A 329 -1.25 25.52 -1.89
C HIS A 329 -1.27 24.19 -2.65
N SER A 330 -2.37 23.93 -3.36
CA SER A 330 -2.47 22.82 -4.30
C SER A 330 -3.33 23.18 -5.52
N VAL A 331 -2.91 22.69 -6.68
CA VAL A 331 -3.63 22.77 -7.96
C VAL A 331 -3.94 21.36 -8.41
N VAL A 332 -5.19 21.11 -8.82
CA VAL A 332 -5.60 19.85 -9.44
C VAL A 332 -5.90 20.13 -10.90
N ALA A 333 -5.31 19.36 -11.81
CA ALA A 333 -5.56 19.46 -13.24
C ALA A 333 -6.14 18.17 -13.80
N MET A 334 -6.93 18.27 -14.85
CA MET A 334 -7.50 17.14 -15.59
C MET A 334 -7.41 17.42 -17.09
N CYS A 335 -7.11 16.40 -17.88
CA CYS A 335 -7.03 16.51 -19.34
C CYS A 335 -7.38 15.18 -20.01
N ASN A 336 -7.85 15.28 -21.25
CA ASN A 336 -8.39 14.17 -22.03
C ASN A 336 -7.46 13.80 -23.18
N PHE A 337 -7.52 12.54 -23.62
CA PHE A 337 -6.66 12.02 -24.68
C PHE A 337 -7.42 11.14 -25.67
N PRO A 338 -7.03 11.12 -26.96
CA PRO A 338 -7.61 10.21 -27.95
C PRO A 338 -7.31 8.73 -27.66
N THR A 339 -6.13 8.43 -27.10
CA THR A 339 -5.72 7.07 -26.77
C THR A 339 -5.12 7.00 -25.37
N ILE A 340 -5.18 5.80 -24.77
CA ILE A 340 -4.60 5.54 -23.46
C ILE A 340 -3.07 5.65 -23.48
N LYS A 341 -2.45 5.40 -24.64
CA LYS A 341 -1.01 5.56 -24.85
C LYS A 341 -0.61 7.03 -24.77
N ASP A 342 -1.34 7.93 -25.42
CA ASP A 342 -1.07 9.37 -25.37
C ASP A 342 -1.08 9.87 -23.91
N ALA A 343 -2.08 9.43 -23.13
CA ALA A 343 -2.17 9.72 -21.71
C ALA A 343 -0.95 9.19 -20.92
N ALA A 344 -0.58 7.93 -21.14
CA ALA A 344 0.57 7.34 -20.46
C ALA A 344 1.90 8.01 -20.85
N ASP A 345 2.09 8.38 -22.12
CA ASP A 345 3.28 9.11 -22.59
C ASP A 345 3.41 10.47 -21.89
N VAL A 346 2.32 11.22 -21.71
CA VAL A 346 2.34 12.49 -20.96
C VAL A 346 2.74 12.30 -19.50
N ALA A 347 2.25 11.25 -18.85
CA ALA A 347 2.65 10.94 -17.48
C ALA A 347 4.16 10.68 -17.40
N ILE A 348 4.70 9.88 -18.33
CA ILE A 348 6.13 9.57 -18.43
C ILE A 348 6.94 10.86 -18.64
N ASP A 349 6.59 11.68 -19.64
CA ASP A 349 7.34 12.88 -19.99
C ASP A 349 7.24 13.96 -18.90
N THR A 350 6.11 14.04 -18.20
CA THR A 350 5.96 14.87 -17.00
C THR A 350 6.98 14.47 -15.94
N MET A 351 7.12 13.17 -15.64
CA MET A 351 8.10 12.71 -14.65
C MET A 351 9.54 12.91 -15.13
N LEU A 352 9.84 12.66 -16.41
CA LEU A 352 11.17 12.83 -16.99
C LEU A 352 11.62 14.30 -17.04
N SER A 353 10.67 15.24 -17.09
CA SER A 353 10.96 16.67 -16.99
C SER A 353 11.41 17.12 -15.59
N GLY A 354 11.39 16.22 -14.59
CA GLY A 354 11.84 16.48 -13.22
C GLY A 354 10.80 17.18 -12.35
N ILE A 355 9.57 17.31 -12.83
CA ILE A 355 8.46 17.91 -12.08
C ILE A 355 8.11 17.02 -10.90
N GLN A 356 8.10 17.60 -9.71
CA GLN A 356 7.65 16.88 -8.52
C GLN A 356 6.14 17.04 -8.36
N VAL A 357 5.42 16.12 -8.99
CA VAL A 357 3.98 15.92 -8.84
C VAL A 357 3.64 15.33 -7.47
N SER A 358 2.44 15.64 -6.98
CA SER A 358 1.85 14.95 -5.82
C SER A 358 1.15 13.66 -6.23
N ARG A 359 0.44 13.71 -7.36
CA ARG A 359 -0.37 12.62 -7.92
C ARG A 359 -0.38 12.73 -9.44
N VAL A 360 -0.39 11.59 -10.12
CA VAL A 360 -0.63 11.46 -11.56
C VAL A 360 -1.44 10.20 -11.77
N GLU A 361 -2.72 10.37 -12.05
CA GLU A 361 -3.69 9.28 -12.09
C GLU A 361 -4.29 9.19 -13.49
N LEU A 362 -4.27 7.99 -14.06
CA LEU A 362 -4.86 7.70 -15.37
C LEU A 362 -6.15 6.90 -15.18
N LEU A 363 -7.20 7.28 -15.91
CA LEU A 363 -8.43 6.51 -16.06
C LEU A 363 -8.65 6.25 -17.55
N ASP A 364 -9.02 5.04 -17.93
CA ASP A 364 -9.50 4.77 -19.30
C ASP A 364 -10.95 5.23 -19.50
N GLU A 365 -11.41 5.17 -20.74
CA GLU A 365 -12.78 5.55 -21.09
C GLU A 365 -13.84 4.71 -20.40
N VAL A 366 -13.58 3.42 -20.16
CA VAL A 366 -14.49 2.51 -19.47
C VAL A 366 -14.63 2.92 -18.00
N GLN A 367 -13.53 3.29 -17.36
CA GLN A 367 -13.52 3.79 -15.99
C GLN A 367 -14.22 5.14 -15.86
N VAL A 368 -14.05 6.05 -16.82
CA VAL A 368 -14.77 7.33 -16.84
C VAL A 368 -16.27 7.10 -17.01
N ARG A 369 -16.67 6.15 -17.86
CA ARG A 369 -18.08 5.72 -17.98
C ARG A 369 -18.63 5.17 -16.67
N ALA A 370 -17.87 4.33 -15.97
CA ALA A 370 -18.25 3.81 -14.66
C ALA A 370 -18.51 4.94 -13.65
N VAL A 371 -17.62 5.94 -13.61
CA VAL A 371 -17.78 7.15 -12.78
C VAL A 371 -19.04 7.93 -13.16
N ASN A 372 -19.31 8.12 -14.46
CA ASN A 372 -20.51 8.83 -14.93
C ASN A 372 -21.79 8.17 -14.41
N ILE A 373 -21.88 6.83 -14.51
CA ILE A 373 -23.01 6.04 -14.04
C ILE A 373 -23.17 6.18 -12.52
N ALA A 374 -22.10 5.94 -11.75
CA ALA A 374 -22.16 5.93 -10.30
C ALA A 374 -22.49 7.30 -9.69
N ASN A 375 -22.00 8.38 -10.30
CA ASN A 375 -22.06 9.73 -9.75
C ASN A 375 -23.05 10.66 -10.47
N GLY A 376 -23.79 10.16 -11.47
CA GLY A 376 -24.71 10.97 -12.28
C GLY A 376 -24.00 12.13 -13.00
N LYS A 377 -22.76 11.89 -13.46
CA LYS A 377 -21.93 12.86 -14.19
C LYS A 377 -22.00 12.58 -15.70
N ASN A 378 -21.54 13.55 -16.50
CA ASN A 378 -21.48 13.46 -17.96
C ASN A 378 -20.09 13.89 -18.46
N LEU A 379 -19.04 13.31 -17.89
CA LEU A 379 -17.67 13.51 -18.33
C LEU A 379 -17.47 12.85 -19.71
N PRO A 380 -16.57 13.38 -20.57
CA PRO A 380 -16.20 12.72 -21.81
C PRO A 380 -15.64 11.31 -21.54
N GLU A 381 -16.24 10.28 -22.14
CA GLU A 381 -15.78 8.89 -22.00
C GLU A 381 -14.58 8.66 -22.92
N VAL A 382 -13.43 9.20 -22.52
CA VAL A 382 -12.13 9.08 -23.19
C VAL A 382 -11.04 8.91 -22.13
N PRO A 383 -9.87 8.36 -22.49
CA PRO A 383 -8.73 8.32 -21.59
C PRO A 383 -8.43 9.68 -20.97
N THR A 384 -8.27 9.72 -19.64
CA THR A 384 -8.19 10.94 -18.85
C THR A 384 -7.02 10.86 -17.87
N LEU A 385 -6.21 11.92 -17.81
CA LEU A 385 -5.22 12.10 -16.74
C LEU A 385 -5.70 13.12 -15.72
N MET A 386 -5.35 12.89 -14.47
CA MET A 386 -5.49 13.81 -13.37
C MET A 386 -4.13 14.06 -12.70
N PHE A 387 -3.80 15.33 -12.47
CA PHE A 387 -2.57 15.75 -11.81
C PHE A 387 -2.90 16.51 -10.53
N GLU A 388 -2.01 16.43 -9.54
CA GLU A 388 -1.97 17.40 -8.45
C GLU A 388 -0.55 17.91 -8.21
N PHE A 389 -0.46 19.23 -8.04
CA PHE A 389 0.78 19.94 -7.75
C PHE A 389 0.64 20.65 -6.41
N ILE A 390 1.45 20.28 -5.43
CA ILE A 390 1.46 20.91 -4.10
C ILE A 390 2.75 21.72 -3.90
N GLY A 391 2.65 22.84 -3.18
CA GLY A 391 3.81 23.67 -2.85
C GLY A 391 3.41 25.10 -2.54
N THR A 392 4.26 26.04 -2.95
CA THR A 392 3.90 27.46 -3.02
C THR A 392 3.04 27.72 -4.25
N GLU A 393 2.22 28.77 -4.22
CA GLU A 393 1.42 29.22 -5.39
C GLU A 393 2.26 29.31 -6.68
N ALA A 394 3.42 29.99 -6.63
CA ALA A 394 4.32 30.14 -7.77
C ALA A 394 4.79 28.79 -8.36
N TYR A 395 5.24 27.88 -7.49
CA TYR A 395 5.64 26.54 -7.90
C TYR A 395 4.49 25.79 -8.57
N SER A 396 3.32 25.70 -7.92
CA SER A 396 2.17 24.96 -8.46
C SER A 396 1.72 25.52 -9.81
N HIS A 397 1.71 26.84 -9.99
CA HIS A 397 1.39 27.49 -11.27
C HIS A 397 2.41 27.17 -12.36
N GLU A 398 3.70 27.31 -12.07
CA GLU A 398 4.76 27.01 -13.03
C GLU A 398 4.68 25.55 -13.50
N GLN A 399 4.54 24.60 -12.57
CA GLN A 399 4.44 23.18 -12.92
C GLN A 399 3.21 22.88 -13.77
N THR A 400 2.07 23.51 -13.44
CA THR A 400 0.83 23.36 -14.21
C THR A 400 1.01 23.83 -15.66
N GLN A 401 1.73 24.94 -15.89
CA GLN A 401 2.00 25.45 -17.24
C GLN A 401 2.96 24.55 -18.03
N ILE A 402 3.96 23.96 -17.37
CA ILE A 402 4.88 23.03 -18.01
C ILE A 402 4.11 21.77 -18.43
N VAL A 403 3.32 21.18 -17.52
CA VAL A 403 2.50 20.00 -17.84
C VAL A 403 1.48 20.31 -18.93
N GLN A 404 0.84 21.49 -18.91
CA GLN A 404 -0.06 21.90 -19.99
C GLN A 404 0.63 21.93 -21.37
N ARG A 405 1.91 22.31 -21.42
CA ARG A 405 2.70 22.26 -22.66
C ARG A 405 2.96 20.82 -23.10
N ILE A 406 3.39 19.95 -22.19
CA ILE A 406 3.62 18.53 -22.47
C ILE A 406 2.32 17.89 -22.99
N VAL A 407 1.18 18.16 -22.35
CA VAL A 407 -0.14 17.67 -22.79
C VAL A 407 -0.42 18.09 -24.24
N SER A 408 -0.09 19.33 -24.63
CA SER A 408 -0.30 19.82 -26.00
C SER A 408 0.60 19.18 -27.04
N GLU A 409 1.73 18.59 -26.63
CA GLU A 409 2.67 17.87 -27.49
C GLU A 409 2.22 16.42 -27.78
N HIS A 410 1.25 15.89 -27.00
CA HIS A 410 0.75 14.52 -27.07
C HIS A 410 -0.77 14.44 -27.35
N ASN A 411 -1.29 15.33 -28.21
CA ASN A 411 -2.70 15.32 -28.63
C ASN A 411 -3.73 15.51 -27.48
N GLY A 412 -3.31 15.98 -26.31
CA GLY A 412 -4.21 16.18 -25.19
C GLY A 412 -5.15 17.36 -25.39
N SER A 413 -6.38 17.24 -24.87
CA SER A 413 -7.41 18.27 -24.94
C SER A 413 -8.00 18.60 -23.57
N ASP A 414 -8.83 19.66 -23.54
CA ASP A 414 -9.65 20.03 -22.39
C ASP A 414 -8.89 20.14 -21.06
N PHE A 415 -7.66 20.65 -21.11
CA PHE A 415 -6.86 20.88 -19.91
C PHE A 415 -7.56 21.90 -18.99
N VAL A 416 -8.17 21.39 -17.93
CA VAL A 416 -8.84 22.16 -16.89
C VAL A 416 -8.06 22.04 -15.60
N PHE A 417 -8.01 23.12 -14.82
CA PHE A 417 -7.40 23.11 -13.50
C PHE A 417 -8.29 23.83 -12.49
N ALA A 418 -8.18 23.39 -11.23
CA ALA A 418 -8.93 23.89 -10.10
C ALA A 418 -7.99 24.20 -8.93
N GLU A 419 -8.22 25.36 -8.32
CA GLU A 419 -7.52 25.83 -7.12
C GLU A 419 -8.48 25.95 -5.94
N ASP A 420 -9.75 26.26 -6.25
CA ASP A 420 -10.87 26.29 -5.33
C ASP A 420 -11.02 24.93 -4.59
N PRO A 421 -11.05 24.92 -3.24
CA PRO A 421 -11.07 23.68 -2.46
C PRO A 421 -12.24 22.75 -2.83
N GLU A 422 -13.43 23.29 -3.05
CA GLU A 422 -14.63 22.55 -3.39
C GLU A 422 -14.52 21.92 -4.78
N ALA A 423 -14.04 22.67 -5.78
CA ALA A 423 -13.78 22.14 -7.12
C ALA A 423 -12.72 21.03 -7.11
N LYS A 424 -11.62 21.20 -6.33
CA LYS A 424 -10.59 20.16 -6.16
C LYS A 424 -11.15 18.91 -5.51
N LYS A 425 -11.99 19.06 -4.49
CA LYS A 425 -12.64 17.95 -3.79
C LYS A 425 -13.54 17.15 -4.75
N GLU A 426 -14.30 17.84 -5.60
CA GLU A 426 -15.15 17.19 -6.62
C GLU A 426 -14.32 16.43 -7.67
N LEU A 427 -13.20 17.01 -8.14
CA LEU A 427 -12.30 16.30 -9.05
C LEU A 427 -11.70 15.05 -8.39
N TRP A 428 -11.19 15.16 -7.17
CA TRP A 428 -10.61 14.00 -6.49
C TRP A 428 -11.63 12.93 -6.08
N LYS A 429 -12.89 13.33 -5.84
CA LYS A 429 -13.97 12.39 -5.57
C LYS A 429 -14.11 11.35 -6.69
N ILE A 430 -14.03 11.79 -7.95
CA ILE A 430 -14.10 10.92 -9.14
C ILE A 430 -13.08 9.79 -9.06
N ARG A 431 -11.81 10.12 -8.78
CA ARG A 431 -10.74 9.12 -8.70
C ARG A 431 -10.83 8.25 -7.44
N LYS A 432 -11.20 8.82 -6.29
CA LYS A 432 -11.31 8.08 -5.02
C LYS A 432 -12.41 7.03 -5.03
N GLU A 433 -13.47 7.25 -5.79
CA GLU A 433 -14.61 6.34 -5.92
C GLU A 433 -14.50 5.38 -7.11
N ALA A 434 -13.42 5.46 -7.90
CA ALA A 434 -13.28 4.74 -9.17
C ALA A 434 -13.48 3.22 -9.05
N LEU A 435 -12.92 2.58 -8.01
CA LEU A 435 -13.14 1.16 -7.75
C LEU A 435 -14.62 0.86 -7.50
N TRP A 436 -15.28 1.61 -6.62
CA TRP A 436 -16.69 1.43 -6.29
C TRP A 436 -17.61 1.71 -7.47
N ALA A 437 -17.21 2.66 -8.32
CA ALA A 437 -17.94 2.99 -9.54
C ALA A 437 -17.98 1.81 -10.53
N CYS A 438 -16.99 0.92 -10.52
CA CYS A 438 -16.99 -0.27 -11.38
C CYS A 438 -18.20 -1.18 -11.07
N PHE A 439 -18.50 -1.40 -9.78
CA PHE A 439 -19.63 -2.22 -9.36
C PHE A 439 -21.00 -1.61 -9.71
N ALA A 440 -21.07 -0.31 -10.01
CA ALA A 440 -22.29 0.32 -10.48
C ALA A 440 -22.62 -0.06 -11.94
N MET A 441 -21.63 -0.52 -12.72
CA MET A 441 -21.87 -1.00 -14.09
C MET A 441 -22.56 -2.36 -14.10
N GLU A 442 -22.15 -3.27 -13.21
CA GLU A 442 -22.68 -4.63 -13.11
C GLU A 442 -22.93 -5.04 -11.64
N PRO A 443 -24.07 -4.66 -11.04
CA PRO A 443 -24.29 -4.81 -9.58
C PRO A 443 -24.30 -6.24 -9.03
N ASN A 444 -24.47 -7.24 -9.90
CA ASN A 444 -24.51 -8.66 -9.50
C ASN A 444 -23.20 -9.41 -9.77
N PHE A 445 -22.18 -8.73 -10.29
CA PHE A 445 -20.92 -9.36 -10.69
C PHE A 445 -19.90 -9.33 -9.55
N GLU A 446 -18.98 -10.31 -9.55
CA GLU A 446 -17.75 -10.25 -8.76
C GLU A 446 -16.67 -9.49 -9.56
N ALA A 447 -15.61 -9.04 -8.88
CA ALA A 447 -14.52 -8.32 -9.51
C ALA A 447 -13.18 -9.02 -9.24
N MET A 448 -12.42 -9.29 -10.30
CA MET A 448 -11.01 -9.59 -10.22
C MET A 448 -10.24 -8.27 -10.31
N ILE A 449 -9.82 -7.78 -9.15
CA ILE A 449 -9.00 -6.58 -9.03
C ILE A 449 -7.55 -7.03 -9.05
N SER A 450 -6.77 -6.51 -9.99
CA SER A 450 -5.36 -6.83 -10.10
C SER A 450 -4.54 -5.59 -10.41
N ASP A 451 -3.24 -5.70 -10.14
CA ASP A 451 -2.25 -4.65 -10.27
C ASP A 451 -0.89 -5.21 -10.61
N VAL A 452 -0.12 -4.42 -11.34
CA VAL A 452 1.28 -4.66 -11.68
C VAL A 452 2.01 -3.33 -11.67
N CYS A 453 3.33 -3.35 -11.54
CA CYS A 453 4.15 -2.17 -11.69
C CYS A 453 5.33 -2.47 -12.61
N VAL A 454 5.72 -1.52 -13.45
CA VAL A 454 6.86 -1.63 -14.37
C VAL A 454 7.77 -0.41 -14.24
N PRO A 455 9.03 -0.50 -14.67
CA PRO A 455 9.84 0.69 -14.93
C PRO A 455 9.03 1.71 -15.73
N LEU A 456 9.06 2.98 -15.32
CA LEU A 456 8.17 4.01 -15.86
C LEU A 456 8.19 4.10 -17.40
N SER A 457 9.36 3.88 -18.02
CA SER A 457 9.52 3.85 -19.48
C SER A 457 8.69 2.79 -20.21
N ASN A 458 8.28 1.73 -19.51
CA ASN A 458 7.49 0.63 -20.07
C ASN A 458 5.98 0.79 -19.81
N LEU A 459 5.55 1.80 -19.04
CA LEU A 459 4.15 1.96 -18.62
C LEU A 459 3.19 2.09 -19.81
N ALA A 460 3.51 2.97 -20.76
CA ALA A 460 2.67 3.22 -21.93
C ALA A 460 2.51 1.96 -22.80
N GLU A 461 3.57 1.18 -22.95
CA GLU A 461 3.52 -0.07 -23.72
C GLU A 461 2.74 -1.15 -23.00
N LEU A 462 2.96 -1.34 -21.70
CA LEU A 462 2.21 -2.30 -20.88
C LEU A 462 0.70 -2.02 -20.95
N ILE A 463 0.30 -0.77 -20.66
CA ILE A 463 -1.12 -0.39 -20.67
C ILE A 463 -1.72 -0.59 -22.06
N SER A 464 -1.00 -0.21 -23.12
CA SER A 464 -1.50 -0.38 -24.49
C SER A 464 -1.72 -1.85 -24.86
N ARG A 465 -0.78 -2.74 -24.54
CA ARG A 465 -0.88 -4.18 -24.81
C ARG A 465 -2.00 -4.82 -23.98
N SER A 466 -2.07 -4.49 -22.69
CA SER A 466 -3.14 -4.98 -21.82
C SER A 466 -4.50 -4.49 -22.28
N LYS A 467 -4.65 -3.21 -22.63
CA LYS A 467 -5.92 -2.64 -23.10
C LYS A 467 -6.44 -3.32 -24.37
N GLN A 468 -5.56 -3.67 -25.31
CA GLN A 468 -5.94 -4.43 -26.51
C GLN A 468 -6.57 -5.77 -26.17
N GLU A 469 -6.01 -6.52 -25.22
CA GLU A 469 -6.57 -7.80 -24.77
C GLU A 469 -7.86 -7.63 -23.97
N LEU A 470 -7.92 -6.61 -23.10
CA LEU A 470 -9.11 -6.28 -22.32
C LEU A 470 -10.29 -5.90 -23.25
N ASP A 471 -10.04 -5.09 -24.28
CA ASP A 471 -11.07 -4.66 -25.25
C ASP A 471 -11.53 -5.76 -26.19
N ALA A 472 -10.67 -6.75 -26.44
CA ALA A 472 -11.02 -7.93 -27.23
C ALA A 472 -11.89 -8.91 -26.43
N SER A 473 -11.94 -8.78 -25.10
CA SER A 473 -12.74 -9.64 -24.22
C SER A 473 -14.22 -9.23 -24.23
N SER A 474 -15.09 -10.19 -23.91
CA SER A 474 -16.52 -9.90 -23.67
C SER A 474 -16.79 -9.37 -22.26
N LEU A 475 -15.80 -9.40 -21.37
CA LEU A 475 -15.93 -8.92 -19.99
C LEU A 475 -15.81 -7.41 -19.91
N VAL A 476 -16.47 -6.82 -18.91
CA VAL A 476 -16.31 -5.40 -18.62
C VAL A 476 -15.04 -5.21 -17.81
N CYS A 477 -14.05 -4.59 -18.44
CA CYS A 477 -12.74 -4.35 -17.85
C CYS A 477 -12.47 -2.85 -17.77
N THR A 478 -12.05 -2.36 -16.60
CA THR A 478 -11.59 -0.97 -16.46
C THR A 478 -10.09 -0.91 -16.23
N VAL A 479 -9.52 0.25 -16.56
CA VAL A 479 -8.11 0.56 -16.31
C VAL A 479 -7.99 1.83 -15.47
N ILE A 480 -7.19 1.72 -14.41
CA ILE A 480 -6.72 2.85 -13.60
C ILE A 480 -5.20 2.70 -13.45
N ALA A 481 -4.46 3.80 -13.41
CA ALA A 481 -3.04 3.74 -13.07
C ALA A 481 -2.61 4.87 -12.14
N HIS A 482 -1.72 4.56 -11.20
CA HIS A 482 -0.81 5.54 -10.62
C HIS A 482 0.30 5.77 -11.65
N ALA A 483 -0.01 6.56 -12.67
CA ALA A 483 0.83 6.68 -13.86
C ALA A 483 2.18 7.38 -13.57
N GLY A 484 2.29 8.09 -12.44
CA GLY A 484 3.52 8.76 -12.02
C GLY A 484 4.62 7.83 -11.52
N ASP A 485 4.28 6.61 -11.08
CA ASP A 485 5.25 5.63 -10.55
C ASP A 485 5.22 4.27 -11.25
N GLY A 486 4.41 4.14 -12.31
CA GLY A 486 4.38 2.95 -13.16
C GLY A 486 3.42 1.86 -12.68
N ASN A 487 2.58 2.12 -11.67
CA ASN A 487 1.59 1.15 -11.20
C ASN A 487 0.33 1.18 -12.06
N PHE A 488 0.01 0.04 -12.68
CA PHE A 488 -1.16 -0.18 -13.51
C PHE A 488 -2.14 -1.15 -12.83
N HIS A 489 -3.42 -0.80 -12.80
CA HIS A 489 -4.50 -1.59 -12.22
C HIS A 489 -5.55 -1.92 -13.27
N THR A 490 -6.16 -3.09 -13.13
CA THR A 490 -7.38 -3.45 -13.84
C THR A 490 -8.43 -4.00 -12.90
N VAL A 491 -9.69 -3.68 -13.18
CA VAL A 491 -10.85 -4.27 -12.55
C VAL A 491 -11.62 -5.04 -13.62
N ILE A 492 -11.64 -6.36 -13.52
CA ILE A 492 -12.33 -7.24 -14.46
C ILE A 492 -13.59 -7.74 -13.80
N LEU A 493 -14.75 -7.30 -14.29
CA LEU A 493 -16.06 -7.71 -13.77
C LEU A 493 -16.49 -9.01 -14.44
N PHE A 494 -16.91 -9.98 -13.65
CA PHE A 494 -17.35 -11.29 -14.14
C PHE A 494 -18.57 -11.81 -13.38
N ASP A 495 -19.47 -12.50 -14.07
CA ASP A 495 -20.57 -13.23 -13.42
C ASP A 495 -19.99 -14.48 -12.72
N PRO A 496 -20.08 -14.59 -11.38
CA PRO A 496 -19.54 -15.74 -10.65
C PRO A 496 -20.28 -17.06 -10.94
N ASN A 497 -21.44 -17.03 -11.58
CA ASN A 497 -22.20 -18.21 -11.96
C ASN A 497 -21.78 -18.81 -13.31
N GLU A 498 -20.99 -18.06 -14.09
CA GLU A 498 -20.54 -18.44 -15.42
C GLU A 498 -19.04 -18.77 -15.41
N GLU A 499 -18.70 -20.06 -15.46
CA GLU A 499 -17.32 -20.54 -15.33
C GLU A 499 -16.38 -19.97 -16.40
N GLU A 500 -16.88 -19.73 -17.61
CA GLU A 500 -16.08 -19.17 -18.70
C GLU A 500 -15.70 -17.71 -18.46
N ASN A 501 -16.58 -16.92 -17.82
CA ASN A 501 -16.26 -15.52 -17.46
C ASN A 501 -15.08 -15.49 -16.48
N TRP A 502 -15.07 -16.40 -15.50
CA TRP A 502 -13.95 -16.49 -14.56
C TRP A 502 -12.64 -16.89 -15.26
N ARG A 503 -12.69 -17.89 -16.16
CA ARG A 503 -11.49 -18.34 -16.90
C ARG A 503 -10.90 -17.23 -17.75
N GLU A 504 -11.77 -16.44 -18.38
CA GLU A 504 -11.35 -15.30 -19.18
C GLU A 504 -10.75 -14.20 -18.30
N ALA A 505 -11.36 -13.88 -17.15
CA ALA A 505 -10.79 -12.91 -16.20
C ALA A 505 -9.38 -13.32 -15.74
N GLU A 506 -9.20 -14.60 -15.39
CA GLU A 506 -7.90 -15.14 -15.00
C GLU A 506 -6.89 -15.14 -16.15
N ARG A 507 -7.32 -15.44 -17.39
CA ARG A 507 -6.46 -15.34 -18.58
C ARG A 507 -5.95 -13.91 -18.78
N LEU A 508 -6.83 -12.92 -18.67
CA LEU A 508 -6.49 -11.50 -18.80
C LEU A 508 -5.53 -11.04 -17.70
N ASN A 509 -5.80 -11.43 -16.45
CA ASN A 509 -4.91 -11.17 -15.31
C ASN A 509 -3.51 -11.79 -15.53
N GLN A 510 -3.44 -13.06 -15.93
CA GLN A 510 -2.18 -13.72 -16.25
C GLN A 510 -1.44 -13.02 -17.38
N PHE A 511 -2.14 -12.65 -18.46
CA PHE A 511 -1.54 -11.92 -19.56
C PHE A 511 -0.90 -10.61 -19.09
N MET A 512 -1.62 -9.81 -18.30
CA MET A 512 -1.13 -8.56 -17.73
C MET A 512 0.12 -8.79 -16.86
N VAL A 513 0.06 -9.75 -15.93
CA VAL A 513 1.17 -10.09 -15.04
C VAL A 513 2.41 -10.55 -15.81
N TYR A 514 2.26 -11.51 -16.72
CA TYR A 514 3.42 -11.99 -17.50
C TYR A 514 3.99 -10.94 -18.44
N THR A 515 3.14 -10.04 -18.97
CA THR A 515 3.61 -8.90 -19.77
C THR A 515 4.45 -7.96 -18.91
N ALA A 516 3.98 -7.58 -17.72
CA ALA A 516 4.74 -6.74 -16.79
C ALA A 516 6.08 -7.39 -16.40
N LEU A 517 6.08 -8.68 -16.03
CA LEU A 517 7.31 -9.41 -15.69
C LEU A 517 8.30 -9.49 -16.87
N SER A 518 7.81 -9.56 -18.11
CA SER A 518 8.67 -9.52 -19.30
C SER A 518 9.33 -8.15 -19.53
N MET A 519 8.81 -7.10 -18.88
CA MET A 519 9.26 -5.71 -18.95
C MET A 519 10.01 -5.28 -17.67
N GLU A 520 10.62 -6.24 -16.95
CA GLU A 520 11.32 -6.01 -15.68
C GLU A 520 10.42 -5.44 -14.57
N GLY A 521 9.11 -5.63 -14.70
CA GLY A 521 8.12 -5.26 -13.70
C GLY A 521 7.92 -6.31 -12.60
N THR A 522 6.87 -6.09 -11.82
CA THR A 522 6.43 -6.95 -10.71
C THR A 522 4.99 -7.40 -10.91
N CYS A 523 4.66 -8.60 -10.40
CA CYS A 523 3.30 -9.13 -10.42
C CYS A 523 2.34 -8.39 -9.50
N THR A 524 2.83 -7.51 -8.62
CA THR A 524 2.02 -6.73 -7.67
C THR A 524 2.72 -5.41 -7.37
N GLY A 525 2.07 -4.29 -7.65
CA GLY A 525 2.58 -2.96 -7.35
C GLY A 525 2.39 -2.62 -5.87
N GLU A 526 1.19 -2.88 -5.33
CA GLU A 526 0.79 -2.41 -4.02
C GLU A 526 -0.10 -3.35 -3.19
N HIS A 527 -0.80 -4.29 -3.83
CA HIS A 527 -1.79 -5.10 -3.12
C HIS A 527 -1.16 -6.23 -2.29
N GLY A 528 0.11 -6.56 -2.52
CA GLY A 528 0.80 -7.70 -1.92
C GLY A 528 0.60 -8.98 -2.75
N VAL A 529 1.00 -10.10 -2.16
CA VAL A 529 0.98 -11.41 -2.81
C VAL A 529 -0.15 -12.27 -2.27
N GLY A 530 -0.32 -12.28 -0.95
CA GLY A 530 -1.26 -13.11 -0.23
C GLY A 530 -1.16 -14.58 -0.65
N THR A 531 -2.32 -15.15 -0.98
CA THR A 531 -2.41 -16.46 -1.62
C THR A 531 -2.53 -16.35 -3.13
N GLY A 532 -3.15 -15.27 -3.63
CA GLY A 532 -3.54 -15.12 -5.04
C GLY A 532 -2.37 -15.07 -6.02
N LYS A 533 -1.30 -14.35 -5.66
CA LYS A 533 -0.17 -14.09 -6.55
C LYS A 533 1.08 -14.92 -6.28
N MET A 534 1.04 -15.82 -5.29
CA MET A 534 2.21 -16.69 -4.98
C MET A 534 2.72 -17.45 -6.21
N LYS A 535 1.81 -17.84 -7.10
CA LYS A 535 2.11 -18.56 -8.35
C LYS A 535 3.07 -17.81 -9.30
N TYR A 536 3.18 -16.48 -9.18
CA TYR A 536 4.04 -15.67 -10.04
C TYR A 536 5.44 -15.43 -9.46
N LEU A 537 5.64 -15.65 -8.15
CA LEU A 537 6.86 -15.23 -7.48
C LEU A 537 8.12 -15.97 -7.94
N GLU A 538 8.02 -17.23 -8.38
CA GLU A 538 9.19 -17.93 -8.91
C GLU A 538 9.63 -17.31 -10.24
N LYS A 539 8.68 -16.89 -11.08
CA LYS A 539 8.98 -16.22 -12.34
C LYS A 539 9.59 -14.85 -12.12
N GLU A 540 9.13 -14.12 -11.11
CA GLU A 540 9.60 -12.77 -10.77
C GLU A 540 10.96 -12.77 -10.05
N LEU A 541 11.10 -13.57 -8.99
CA LEU A 541 12.23 -13.50 -8.06
C LEU A 541 13.28 -14.61 -8.28
N GLY A 542 12.90 -15.69 -8.97
CA GLY A 542 13.72 -16.90 -9.07
C GLY A 542 13.63 -17.81 -7.84
N ILE A 543 14.03 -19.07 -8.02
CA ILE A 543 13.93 -20.09 -6.97
C ILE A 543 14.88 -19.80 -5.80
N GLU A 544 16.04 -19.20 -6.05
CA GLU A 544 17.05 -18.90 -5.04
C GLU A 544 16.56 -17.84 -4.04
N ALA A 545 15.85 -16.82 -4.55
CA ALA A 545 15.23 -15.80 -3.71
C ALA A 545 14.11 -16.41 -2.85
N LEU A 546 13.25 -17.24 -3.44
CA LEU A 546 12.18 -17.94 -2.72
C LEU A 546 12.73 -18.88 -1.63
N GLN A 547 13.79 -19.64 -1.92
CA GLN A 547 14.45 -20.48 -0.92
C GLN A 547 15.04 -19.64 0.21
N THR A 548 15.58 -18.46 -0.10
CA THR A 548 16.09 -17.53 0.91
C THR A 548 14.97 -16.97 1.78
N MET A 549 13.84 -16.57 1.20
CA MET A 549 12.64 -16.17 1.94
C MET A 549 12.15 -17.29 2.86
N LYS A 550 12.15 -18.54 2.36
CA LYS A 550 11.80 -19.72 3.16
C LYS A 550 12.76 -19.94 4.34
N ARG A 551 14.07 -19.75 4.15
CA ARG A 551 15.05 -19.82 5.24
C ARG A 551 14.78 -18.78 6.33
N ILE A 552 14.46 -17.54 5.93
CA ILE A 552 14.10 -16.47 6.88
C ILE A 552 12.82 -16.84 7.65
N LYS A 553 11.78 -17.26 6.92
CA LYS A 553 10.51 -17.70 7.52
C LYS A 553 10.73 -18.83 8.52
N THR A 554 11.50 -19.86 8.17
CA THR A 554 11.75 -20.99 9.08
C THR A 554 12.61 -20.61 10.28
N ALA A 555 13.52 -19.64 10.13
CA ALA A 555 14.30 -19.15 11.26
C ALA A 555 13.44 -18.36 12.28
N LEU A 556 12.49 -17.56 11.79
CA LEU A 556 11.62 -16.72 12.63
C LEU A 556 10.33 -17.42 13.09
N ASP A 557 9.91 -18.46 12.38
CA ASP A 557 8.71 -19.24 12.65
C ASP A 557 8.94 -20.73 12.33
N PRO A 558 9.68 -21.46 13.19
CA PRO A 558 10.04 -22.86 12.96
C PRO A 558 8.84 -23.81 13.00
N ASN A 559 7.74 -23.43 13.66
CA ASN A 559 6.50 -24.23 13.72
C ASN A 559 5.51 -23.86 12.60
N ASN A 560 5.84 -22.89 11.74
CA ASN A 560 5.01 -22.42 10.63
C ASN A 560 3.59 -22.02 11.06
N ILE A 561 3.46 -21.35 12.21
CA ILE A 561 2.17 -20.89 12.74
C ILE A 561 1.76 -19.52 12.18
N MET A 562 2.70 -18.67 11.77
CA MET A 562 2.45 -17.29 11.38
C MET A 562 1.93 -17.19 9.94
N ASN A 563 0.64 -16.94 9.79
CA ASN A 563 -0.10 -16.79 8.54
C ASN A 563 0.28 -17.81 7.45
N PRO A 564 0.19 -19.13 7.71
CA PRO A 564 0.64 -20.14 6.77
C PRO A 564 -0.18 -20.16 5.48
N GLY A 565 0.49 -20.53 4.38
CA GLY A 565 -0.12 -20.64 3.04
C GLY A 565 -0.07 -19.36 2.20
N LYS A 566 0.73 -18.36 2.61
CA LYS A 566 0.92 -17.08 1.92
C LYS A 566 2.40 -16.83 1.66
N LEU A 567 2.71 -15.98 0.69
CA LEU A 567 4.05 -15.56 0.23
C LEU A 567 5.01 -16.65 -0.26
N ILE A 568 5.05 -17.83 0.35
CA ILE A 568 5.99 -18.89 0.00
C ILE A 568 5.23 -20.02 -0.69
N PRO A 569 5.45 -20.26 -1.99
CA PRO A 569 4.82 -21.34 -2.71
C PRO A 569 5.12 -22.72 -2.09
N PRO A 570 4.15 -23.65 -2.03
CA PRO A 570 4.33 -24.95 -1.36
C PRO A 570 5.45 -25.82 -1.93
N HIS A 571 5.78 -25.67 -3.22
CA HIS A 571 6.81 -26.48 -3.90
C HIS A 571 8.25 -26.05 -3.59
N VAL A 572 8.45 -24.88 -2.98
CA VAL A 572 9.78 -24.38 -2.61
C VAL A 572 10.31 -25.21 -1.44
N CYS A 573 11.41 -25.93 -1.62
CA CYS A 573 12.04 -26.80 -0.59
C CYS A 573 13.46 -26.34 -0.22
N PHE A 574 13.99 -26.87 0.88
CA PHE A 574 15.35 -26.58 1.40
C PHE A 574 16.45 -27.35 0.68
#